data_AF-A0A7L5PK08-F1
#
_entry.id   AF-A0A7L5PK08-F1
#
_cell.length_a   1.000
_cell.length_b   1.000
_cell.length_c   1.000
_cell.angle_alpha   90.00
_cell.angle_beta   90.00
_cell.angle_gamma   90.00
#
_symmetry.space_group_name_H-M   'P 1'
#
loop_
_entity.id
_entity.type
_entity.pdbx_description
1 polymer ?
#
loop_
_entity_poly.entity_id
_entity_poly.type
_entity_poly.pdbx_seq_one_letter_code
_entity_poly.pdbx_strand_id
1 'polypeptide(L)' 'PSGEWTMKDYRGWKHAVTYACCPDTPYFDITYHFILLRLPLYF' A
#
# COMPACT_ATOMS: atom_id res chain seq x y z
N PRO A 1 5.08 15.43 -10.82
CA PRO A 1 3.69 15.44 -10.31
C PRO A 1 2.76 14.76 -11.34
N SER A 2 1.93 13.80 -10.92
CA SER A 2 0.91 13.19 -11.79
C SER A 2 -0.21 14.21 -11.97
N GLY A 3 -0.29 14.89 -13.12
CA GLY A 3 -1.17 16.05 -13.33
C GLY A 3 -2.67 15.80 -13.12
N GLU A 4 -3.08 14.53 -13.00
CA GLU A 4 -4.48 14.12 -12.78
C GLU A 4 -4.77 13.64 -11.35
N TRP A 5 -3.75 13.41 -10.51
CA TRP A 5 -3.92 12.83 -9.17
C TRP A 5 -3.00 13.51 -8.15
N THR A 6 -3.59 13.98 -7.05
CA THR A 6 -2.86 14.54 -5.91
C THR A 6 -2.70 13.50 -4.82
N MET A 7 -1.46 13.27 -4.38
CA MET A 7 -1.19 12.42 -3.22
C MET A 7 -1.60 13.15 -1.93
N LYS A 8 -2.42 12.49 -1.11
CA LYS A 8 -2.90 13.02 0.18
C LYS A 8 -2.19 12.39 1.37
N ASP A 9 -2.01 11.08 1.33
CA ASP A 9 -1.28 10.33 2.37
C ASP A 9 -0.61 9.11 1.72
N TYR A 10 0.45 8.65 2.34
CA TYR A 10 1.12 7.41 1.99
C TYR A 10 1.64 6.75 3.26
N ARG A 11 1.37 5.45 3.40
CA ARG A 11 1.83 4.67 4.56
C ARG A 11 2.30 3.30 4.12
N GLY A 12 3.24 2.77 4.88
CA GLY A 12 3.73 1.41 4.73
C GLY A 12 3.61 0.66 6.05
N TRP A 13 3.21 -0.60 5.99
CA TRP A 13 3.25 -1.51 7.13
C TRP A 13 4.05 -2.75 6.74
N LYS A 14 4.89 -3.20 7.67
CA LYS A 14 5.56 -4.49 7.58
C LYS A 14 4.68 -5.51 8.31
N HIS A 15 4.36 -6.60 7.65
CA HIS A 15 3.67 -7.72 8.27
C HIS A 15 4.57 -8.94 8.35
N ALA A 16 4.27 -9.79 9.32
CA ALA A 16 4.84 -11.13 9.46
C ALA A 16 3.65 -12.09 9.52
N VAL A 17 3.46 -12.85 8.45
CA VAL A 17 2.34 -13.79 8.30
C VAL A 17 2.86 -15.20 8.51
N THR A 18 2.31 -15.88 9.51
CA THR A 18 2.60 -17.30 9.75
C THR A 18 1.47 -18.14 9.17
N TYR A 19 1.80 -19.01 8.22
CA TYR A 19 0.84 -19.93 7.63
C TYR A 19 0.76 -21.22 8.45
N ALA A 20 -0.45 -21.80 8.54
CA ALA A 20 -0.67 -23.06 9.28
C ALA A 20 0.13 -24.25 8.72
N CYS A 21 0.57 -24.19 7.46
CA CYS A 21 1.40 -25.23 6.85
C CYS A 21 2.86 -25.22 7.33
N CYS A 22 3.38 -24.07 7.77
CA CYS A 22 4.79 -23.87 8.14
C CYS A 22 4.90 -22.86 9.30
N PRO A 23 4.75 -23.28 10.57
CA PRO A 23 4.73 -22.37 11.71
C PRO A 23 6.08 -21.74 12.05
N ASP A 24 7.19 -22.36 11.62
CA ASP A 24 8.55 -21.96 12.02
C ASP A 24 9.11 -20.80 11.19
N THR A 25 8.59 -20.58 9.98
CA THR A 25 9.09 -19.56 9.06
C THR A 25 7.97 -18.56 8.71
N PRO A 26 7.93 -17.38 9.35
CA PRO A 26 6.98 -16.35 8.97
C PRO A 26 7.36 -15.75 7.61
N TYR A 27 6.35 -15.54 6.75
CA TYR A 27 6.50 -14.80 5.51
C TYR A 27 6.40 -13.30 5.80
N PHE A 28 7.35 -12.51 5.30
CA PHE A 28 7.34 -11.06 5.48
C PHE A 28 6.86 -10.35 4.22
N ASP A 29 5.91 -9.44 4.39
CA ASP A 29 5.47 -8.53 3.35
C ASP A 29 5.52 -7.07 3.83
N ILE A 30 5.61 -6.16 2.86
CA ILE A 30 5.47 -4.72 3.09
C ILE A 30 4.28 -4.27 2.25
N THR A 31 3.20 -3.88 2.92
CA THR A 31 2.00 -3.36 2.27
C THR A 31 2.10 -1.84 2.21
N TYR A 32 2.02 -1.30 0.99
CA TYR A 32 1.96 0.14 0.75
C TYR A 32 0.51 0.57 0.52
N HIS A 33 0.11 1.67 1.15
CA HIS A 33 -1.20 2.29 0.96
C HIS A 33 -1.02 3.74 0.56
N PHE A 34 -1.58 4.09 -0.59
CA PHE A 34 -1.54 5.43 -1.14
C PHE A 34 -2.96 5.98 -1.18
N ILE A 35 -3.17 7.12 -0.54
CA ILE A 35 -4.40 7.87 -0.63
C ILE A 35 -4.21 8.93 -1.71
N LEU A 36 -4.89 8.75 -2.84
CA LEU A 36 -4.83 9.64 -3.99
C LEU A 36 -6.19 10.30 -4.20
N LEU A 37 -6.17 11.61 -4.49
CA LEU A 37 -7.34 12.39 -4.87
C LEU A 37 -7.28 12.69 -6.38
N ARG A 38 -8.32 12.31 -7.12
CA ARG A 38 -8.43 12.65 -8.55
C ARG A 38 -8.68 14.14 -8.72
N LEU A 39 -7.95 14.78 -9.63
CA LEU A 39 -8.18 16.15 -10.05
C LEU A 39 -9.08 16.15 -11.29
N PRO A 40 -10.26 16.80 -11.25
CA PRO A 40 -11.17 16.86 -12.38
C PRO A 40 -10.79 18.00 -13.34
N LEU A 41 -9.58 17.99 -13.90
CA LEU A 41 -9.08 19.07 -14.76
C LEU A 41 -9.56 18.95 -16.21
N TYR A 42 -9.82 17.74 -16.68
CA TYR A 42 -10.40 17.46 -17.98
C TYR A 42 -11.38 16.28 -17.85
N PHE A 43 -12.55 16.38 -18.50
CA PHE A 43 -13.63 15.40 -18.50
C PHE A 43 -13.79 14.77 -19.88
#